data_AF-A0A0C5BEX4-F1
#
_entry.id   AF-A0A0C5BEX4-F1
#
_cell.length_a   1.000
_cell.length_b   1.000
_cell.length_c   1.000
_cell.angle_alpha   90.00
_cell.angle_beta   90.00
_cell.angle_gamma   90.00
#
_symmetry.space_group_name_H-M   'P 1'
#
loop_
_entity.id
_entity.type
_entity.pdbx_description
1 polymer ?
#
loop_
_entity_poly.entity_id
_entity_poly.type
_entity_poly.pdbx_seq_one_letter_code
_entity_poly.pdbx_strand_id
1 'polypeptide(L)'
;MLTDEQKKLITKGLSKGVADTQIAKSIGVKHMQVYTYRKALGISREEVVEKRYDTWIRLLESGMELETVATMYEVKPDSVLSTLYRKRNFSYPEAKKRGQRNVHASLRRALGVTLKDVQEKKIDTWLRLFDSGMSIDSIADLYDVKPTAVRNALQKVTAASAPATPKTTPFDW
;
A
#
# COMPACT_ATOMS: atom_id res chain seq x y z
N MET A 1 -7.94 -28.28 -26.77
CA MET A 1 -8.87 -27.15 -26.55
C MET A 1 -8.59 -26.52 -25.18
N LEU A 2 -8.95 -25.25 -24.96
CA LEU A 2 -8.87 -24.61 -23.64
C LEU A 2 -10.04 -25.05 -22.77
N THR A 3 -9.79 -25.38 -21.49
CA THR A 3 -10.85 -25.63 -20.51
C THR A 3 -11.53 -24.32 -20.10
N ASP A 4 -12.72 -24.39 -19.51
CA ASP A 4 -13.42 -23.19 -19.05
C ASP A 4 -12.69 -22.47 -17.91
N GLU A 5 -11.97 -23.21 -17.07
CA GLU A 5 -11.08 -22.64 -16.07
C GLU A 5 -9.92 -21.87 -16.71
N GLN A 6 -9.25 -22.46 -17.72
CA GLN A 6 -8.18 -21.79 -18.45
C GLN A 6 -8.69 -20.53 -19.15
N LYS A 7 -9.88 -20.56 -19.74
CA LYS A 7 -10.53 -19.38 -20.33
C LYS A 7 -10.76 -18.28 -19.28
N LYS A 8 -11.27 -18.62 -18.08
CA LYS A 8 -11.44 -17.67 -16.98
C LYS A 8 -10.11 -17.05 -16.55
N LEU A 9 -9.06 -17.85 -16.43
CA LEU A 9 -7.71 -17.38 -16.08
C LEU A 9 -7.14 -16.46 -17.15
N ILE A 10 -7.32 -16.79 -18.44
CA ILE A 10 -6.92 -15.93 -19.55
C ILE A 10 -7.64 -14.58 -19.46
N THR A 11 -8.97 -14.58 -19.37
CA THR A 11 -9.76 -13.34 -19.28
C THR A 11 -9.33 -12.48 -18.09
N LYS A 12 -9.05 -13.10 -16.93
CA LYS A 12 -8.54 -12.42 -15.73
C LYS A 12 -7.13 -11.85 -15.93
N GLY A 13 -6.26 -12.54 -16.65
CA GLY A 13 -4.92 -12.06 -16.98
C GLY A 13 -4.97 -10.87 -17.95
N LEU A 14 -5.77 -10.99 -19.00
CA LEU A 14 -5.95 -9.94 -20.01
C LEU A 14 -6.54 -8.66 -19.41
N SER A 15 -7.51 -8.76 -18.50
CA SER A 15 -8.10 -7.59 -17.84
C SER A 15 -7.12 -6.84 -16.93
N LYS A 16 -6.03 -7.51 -16.51
CA LYS A 16 -4.89 -6.92 -15.78
C LYS A 16 -3.72 -6.55 -16.70
N GLY A 17 -3.87 -6.68 -18.01
CA GLY A 17 -2.84 -6.34 -18.99
C GLY A 17 -1.64 -7.32 -19.04
N VAL A 18 -1.81 -8.55 -18.57
CA VAL A 18 -0.76 -9.59 -18.66
C VAL A 18 -0.63 -10.07 -20.11
N ALA A 19 0.60 -10.28 -20.60
CA ALA A 19 0.83 -10.70 -21.98
C ALA A 19 0.39 -12.14 -22.25
N ASP A 20 -0.05 -12.43 -23.49
CA ASP A 20 -0.48 -13.77 -23.92
C ASP A 20 0.53 -14.87 -23.56
N THR A 21 1.84 -14.59 -23.73
CA THR A 21 2.94 -15.51 -23.41
C THR A 21 3.08 -15.79 -21.92
N GLN A 22 2.93 -14.78 -21.08
CA GLN A 22 3.00 -14.91 -19.63
C GLN A 22 1.80 -15.66 -19.07
N ILE A 23 0.60 -15.33 -19.57
CA ILE A 23 -0.63 -16.07 -19.24
C ILE A 23 -0.44 -17.54 -19.61
N ALA A 24 0.02 -17.82 -20.83
CA ALA A 24 0.25 -19.17 -21.32
C ALA A 24 1.23 -19.96 -20.45
N LYS A 25 2.36 -19.35 -20.08
CA LYS A 25 3.35 -19.92 -19.15
C LYS A 25 2.72 -20.23 -17.79
N SER A 26 1.91 -19.32 -17.24
CA SER A 26 1.32 -19.49 -15.90
C SER A 26 0.28 -20.61 -15.80
N ILE A 27 -0.43 -20.91 -16.88
CA ILE A 27 -1.51 -21.93 -16.89
C ILE A 27 -1.14 -23.20 -17.68
N GLY A 28 0.11 -23.31 -18.14
CA GLY A 28 0.62 -24.51 -18.82
C GLY A 28 0.03 -24.79 -20.20
N VAL A 29 -0.25 -23.75 -21.00
CA VAL A 29 -0.80 -23.90 -22.37
C VAL A 29 0.11 -23.27 -23.42
N LYS A 30 -0.13 -23.57 -24.70
CA LYS A 30 0.61 -22.92 -25.79
C LYS A 30 0.15 -21.48 -25.96
N HIS A 31 1.09 -20.55 -26.17
CA HIS A 31 0.77 -19.12 -26.36
C HIS A 31 -0.23 -18.87 -27.50
N MET A 32 -0.19 -19.70 -28.56
CA MET A 32 -1.16 -19.63 -29.66
C MET A 32 -2.60 -19.85 -29.22
N GLN A 33 -2.84 -20.68 -28.21
CA GLN A 33 -4.18 -20.91 -27.68
C GLN A 33 -4.73 -19.66 -26.98
N VAL A 34 -3.87 -18.97 -26.22
CA VAL A 34 -4.22 -17.70 -25.56
C VAL A 34 -4.46 -16.60 -26.59
N TYR A 35 -3.59 -16.49 -27.59
CA TYR A 35 -3.74 -15.55 -28.70
C TYR A 35 -5.07 -15.73 -29.44
N THR A 36 -5.39 -16.96 -29.87
CA THR A 36 -6.62 -17.24 -30.60
C THR A 36 -7.85 -16.96 -29.75
N TYR A 37 -7.81 -17.30 -28.46
CA TYR A 37 -8.91 -17.00 -27.54
C TYR A 37 -9.09 -15.48 -27.32
N ARG A 38 -8.01 -14.72 -27.11
CA ARG A 38 -8.05 -13.26 -27.02
C ARG A 38 -8.66 -12.64 -28.29
N LYS A 39 -8.26 -13.10 -29.47
CA LYS A 39 -8.81 -12.64 -30.76
C LYS A 39 -10.29 -12.97 -30.91
N ALA A 40 -10.74 -14.15 -30.46
CA ALA A 40 -12.15 -14.52 -30.45
C ALA A 40 -13.00 -13.62 -29.53
N LEU A 41 -12.41 -13.07 -28.47
CA LEU A 41 -13.04 -12.07 -27.59
C LEU A 41 -13.02 -10.64 -28.19
N GLY A 42 -12.43 -10.43 -29.36
CA GLY A 42 -12.30 -9.11 -29.98
C GLY A 42 -11.25 -8.20 -29.33
N ILE A 43 -10.45 -8.71 -28.38
CA ILE A 43 -9.48 -7.91 -27.64
C ILE A 43 -8.19 -7.77 -28.46
N SER A 44 -7.79 -6.55 -28.75
CA SER A 44 -6.53 -6.21 -29.42
C SER A 44 -5.33 -6.34 -28.49
N ARG A 45 -4.11 -6.36 -29.05
CA ARG A 45 -2.89 -6.40 -28.23
C ARG A 45 -2.70 -5.05 -27.52
N GLU A 46 -3.05 -3.99 -28.22
CA GLU A 46 -2.96 -2.60 -27.80
C GLU A 46 -3.83 -2.37 -26.57
N GLU A 47 -5.08 -2.86 -26.56
CA GLU A 47 -5.96 -2.78 -25.39
C GLU A 47 -5.36 -3.48 -24.15
N VAL A 48 -4.74 -4.65 -24.33
CA VAL A 48 -4.06 -5.35 -23.21
C VAL A 48 -2.90 -4.51 -22.66
N VAL A 49 -2.16 -3.84 -23.55
CA VAL A 49 -1.07 -2.93 -23.16
C VAL A 49 -1.60 -1.71 -22.42
N GLU A 50 -2.69 -1.10 -22.88
CA GLU A 50 -3.32 0.02 -22.19
C GLU A 50 -3.84 -0.39 -20.79
N LYS A 51 -4.48 -1.57 -20.69
CA LYS A 51 -4.89 -2.14 -19.39
C LYS A 51 -3.72 -2.41 -18.46
N ARG A 52 -2.54 -2.73 -18.99
CA ARG A 52 -1.32 -2.90 -18.19
C ARG A 52 -0.93 -1.60 -17.53
N TYR A 53 -0.90 -0.50 -18.27
CA TYR A 53 -0.54 0.81 -17.72
C TYR A 53 -1.50 1.24 -16.62
N ASP A 54 -2.81 1.08 -16.85
CA ASP A 54 -3.83 1.40 -15.86
C ASP A 54 -3.69 0.52 -14.60
N THR A 55 -3.32 -0.74 -14.77
CA THR A 55 -3.10 -1.67 -13.65
C THR A 55 -1.83 -1.33 -12.87
N TRP A 56 -0.73 -1.00 -13.54
CA TRP A 56 0.50 -0.55 -12.88
C TRP A 56 0.24 0.69 -12.04
N ILE A 57 -0.45 1.70 -12.58
CA ILE A 57 -0.82 2.91 -11.84
C ILE A 57 -1.61 2.55 -10.58
N ARG A 58 -2.67 1.74 -10.73
CA ARG A 58 -3.53 1.32 -9.60
C ARG A 58 -2.73 0.63 -8.49
N LEU A 59 -1.81 -0.27 -8.85
CA LEU A 59 -0.99 -1.01 -7.89
C LEU A 59 -0.04 -0.08 -7.13
N LEU A 60 0.64 0.83 -7.84
CA LEU A 60 1.55 1.79 -7.22
C LEU A 60 0.79 2.77 -6.32
N GLU A 61 -0.38 3.24 -6.74
CA GLU A 61 -1.24 4.12 -5.94
C GLU A 61 -1.89 3.41 -4.75
N SER A 62 -2.04 2.08 -4.78
CA SER A 62 -2.43 1.31 -3.60
C SER A 62 -1.28 1.09 -2.61
N GLY A 63 -0.06 1.54 -2.95
CA GLY A 63 1.13 1.38 -2.11
C GLY A 63 1.91 0.10 -2.35
N MET A 64 1.69 -0.59 -3.47
CA MET A 64 2.55 -1.70 -3.86
C MET A 64 3.93 -1.18 -4.29
N GLU A 65 4.98 -1.85 -3.82
CA GLU A 65 6.35 -1.50 -4.18
C GLU A 65 6.62 -1.69 -5.68
N LEU A 66 7.41 -0.77 -6.25
CA LEU A 66 7.73 -0.76 -7.68
C LEU A 66 8.38 -2.07 -8.13
N GLU A 67 9.32 -2.58 -7.34
CA GLU A 67 10.02 -3.85 -7.61
C GLU A 67 9.05 -5.03 -7.71
N THR A 68 8.05 -5.06 -6.83
CA THR A 68 7.01 -6.09 -6.85
C THR A 68 6.16 -6.00 -8.11
N VAL A 69 5.72 -4.79 -8.49
CA VAL A 69 4.97 -4.57 -9.74
C VAL A 69 5.80 -4.99 -10.95
N ALA A 70 7.08 -4.60 -11.00
CA ALA A 70 7.99 -4.94 -12.09
C ALA A 70 8.17 -6.46 -12.22
N THR A 71 8.38 -7.14 -11.10
CA THR A 71 8.53 -8.60 -11.02
C THR A 71 7.27 -9.33 -11.49
N MET A 72 6.08 -8.88 -11.07
CA MET A 72 4.80 -9.48 -11.49
C MET A 72 4.59 -9.48 -13.00
N TYR A 73 5.16 -8.51 -13.70
CA TYR A 73 5.06 -8.38 -15.16
C TYR A 73 6.35 -8.77 -15.89
N GLU A 74 7.34 -9.33 -15.18
CA GLU A 74 8.67 -9.72 -15.71
C GLU A 74 9.34 -8.58 -16.51
N VAL A 75 9.24 -7.34 -16.01
CA VAL A 75 9.87 -6.15 -16.61
C VAL A 75 10.83 -5.50 -15.62
N LYS A 76 11.70 -4.61 -16.12
CA LYS A 76 12.56 -3.80 -15.25
C LYS A 76 11.77 -2.67 -14.57
N PRO A 77 12.07 -2.32 -13.31
CA PRO A 77 11.47 -1.19 -12.61
C PRO A 77 11.51 0.12 -13.42
N ASP A 78 12.67 0.46 -13.97
CA ASP A 78 12.85 1.66 -14.80
C ASP A 78 11.97 1.66 -16.05
N SER A 79 11.71 0.48 -16.62
CA SER A 79 10.82 0.34 -17.77
C SER A 79 9.37 0.67 -17.39
N VAL A 80 8.92 0.31 -16.18
CA VAL A 80 7.59 0.70 -15.66
C VAL A 80 7.50 2.22 -15.56
N LEU A 81 8.46 2.86 -14.86
CA LEU A 81 8.44 4.30 -14.63
C LEU A 81 8.54 5.11 -15.93
N SER A 82 9.53 4.80 -16.78
CA SER A 82 9.74 5.51 -18.05
C SER A 82 8.54 5.37 -18.99
N THR A 83 7.90 4.19 -19.03
CA THR A 83 6.71 3.97 -19.85
C THR A 83 5.51 4.75 -19.32
N LEU A 84 5.24 4.69 -18.01
CA LEU A 84 4.12 5.42 -17.41
C LEU A 84 4.30 6.93 -17.51
N TYR A 85 5.53 7.43 -17.37
CA TYR A 85 5.82 8.85 -17.60
C TYR A 85 5.48 9.25 -19.05
N ARG A 86 5.99 8.52 -20.05
CA ARG A 86 5.78 8.83 -21.48
C ARG A 86 4.34 8.62 -21.96
N LYS A 87 3.64 7.62 -21.44
CA LYS A 87 2.32 7.19 -21.93
C LYS A 87 1.15 7.73 -21.13
N ARG A 88 1.37 8.16 -19.89
CA ARG A 88 0.32 8.58 -18.94
C ARG A 88 0.64 9.85 -18.17
N ASN A 89 1.81 10.48 -18.40
CA ASN A 89 2.29 11.61 -17.60
C ASN A 89 2.25 11.31 -16.09
N PHE A 90 2.56 10.07 -15.72
CA PHE A 90 2.46 9.58 -14.35
C PHE A 90 3.66 10.05 -13.51
N SER A 91 3.38 10.55 -12.29
CA SER A 91 4.38 10.96 -11.30
C SER A 91 4.49 9.92 -10.18
N TYR A 92 5.61 9.18 -10.18
CA TYR A 92 5.86 8.15 -9.17
C TYR A 92 6.02 8.70 -7.73
N PRO A 93 6.73 9.82 -7.48
CA PRO A 93 6.80 10.37 -6.12
C PRO A 93 5.42 10.71 -5.53
N GLU A 94 4.52 11.25 -6.34
CA GLU A 94 3.15 11.57 -5.91
C GLU A 94 2.32 10.31 -5.68
N ALA A 95 2.43 9.32 -6.56
CA ALA A 95 1.78 8.02 -6.38
C ALA A 95 2.27 7.29 -5.12
N LYS A 96 3.57 7.37 -4.80
CA LYS A 96 4.14 6.78 -3.58
C LYS A 96 3.56 7.43 -2.33
N LYS A 97 3.43 8.76 -2.29
CA LYS A 97 2.76 9.47 -1.18
C LYS A 97 1.30 9.02 -1.03
N ARG A 98 0.56 8.89 -2.15
CA ARG A 98 -0.83 8.37 -2.13
C ARG A 98 -0.88 6.91 -1.63
N GLY A 99 0.04 6.07 -2.09
CA GLY A 99 0.19 4.69 -1.67
C GLY A 99 0.41 4.55 -0.17
N GLN A 100 1.33 5.31 0.40
CA GLN A 100 1.57 5.34 1.85
C GLN A 100 0.28 5.69 2.61
N ARG A 101 -0.42 6.76 2.21
CA ARG A 101 -1.70 7.15 2.83
C ARG A 101 -2.74 6.03 2.76
N ASN A 102 -2.81 5.32 1.64
CA ASN A 102 -3.75 4.19 1.46
C ASN A 102 -3.40 2.98 2.32
N VAL A 103 -2.11 2.65 2.45
CA VAL A 103 -1.62 1.61 3.36
C VAL A 103 -1.96 1.99 4.81
N HIS A 104 -1.65 3.22 5.23
CA HIS A 104 -2.00 3.71 6.57
C HIS A 104 -3.51 3.69 6.84
N ALA A 105 -4.33 4.13 5.89
CA ALA A 105 -5.78 4.08 6.01
C ALA A 105 -6.30 2.64 6.14
N SER A 106 -5.72 1.70 5.39
CA SER A 106 -6.08 0.28 5.44
C SER A 106 -5.67 -0.34 6.79
N LEU A 107 -4.48 0.00 7.29
CA LEU A 107 -4.01 -0.42 8.61
C LEU A 107 -4.90 0.12 9.72
N ARG A 108 -5.29 1.41 9.69
CA ARG A 108 -6.24 1.99 10.65
C ARG A 108 -7.54 1.20 10.72
N ARG A 109 -8.13 0.86 9.55
CA ARG A 109 -9.35 0.06 9.49
C ARG A 109 -9.14 -1.35 10.06
N ALA A 110 -8.02 -2.01 9.72
CA ALA A 110 -7.72 -3.36 10.20
C ALA A 110 -7.52 -3.41 11.73
N LEU A 111 -6.95 -2.36 12.31
CA LEU A 111 -6.79 -2.21 13.76
C LEU A 111 -8.07 -1.75 14.48
N GLY A 112 -9.19 -1.58 13.77
CA GLY A 112 -10.44 -1.10 14.35
C GLY A 112 -10.38 0.35 14.86
N VAL A 113 -9.36 1.10 14.48
CA VAL A 113 -9.17 2.50 14.89
C VAL A 113 -10.05 3.38 14.02
N THR A 114 -11.13 3.92 14.60
CA THR A 114 -12.01 4.86 13.89
C THR A 114 -11.45 6.29 13.94
N LEU A 115 -11.85 7.14 12.99
CA LEU A 115 -11.54 8.58 13.05
C LEU A 115 -12.08 9.27 14.33
N LYS A 116 -13.05 8.64 14.99
CA LYS A 116 -13.61 9.09 16.27
C LYS A 116 -12.71 8.72 17.45
N ASP A 117 -12.13 7.51 17.44
CA ASP A 117 -11.09 7.11 18.41
C ASP A 117 -9.81 7.95 18.27
N VAL A 118 -9.49 8.34 17.02
CA VAL A 118 -8.43 9.31 16.69
C VAL A 118 -8.70 10.67 17.34
N GLN A 119 -9.94 11.06 17.65
CA GLN A 119 -10.24 12.34 18.29
C GLN A 119 -10.40 12.24 19.82
N GLU A 120 -10.98 11.15 20.33
CA GLU A 120 -11.41 11.05 21.73
C GLU A 120 -10.44 10.24 22.64
N LYS A 121 -9.53 9.41 22.10
CA LYS A 121 -8.59 8.57 22.90
C LYS A 121 -7.14 8.59 22.38
N LYS A 122 -6.66 9.76 21.93
CA LYS A 122 -5.34 9.92 21.29
C LYS A 122 -4.19 9.35 22.12
N ILE A 123 -4.11 9.72 23.40
CA ILE A 123 -2.85 9.55 24.14
C ILE A 123 -2.67 8.12 24.67
N ASP A 124 -3.70 7.51 25.26
CA ASP A 124 -3.63 6.12 25.76
C ASP A 124 -3.38 5.10 24.65
N THR A 125 -3.94 5.36 23.46
CA THR A 125 -3.72 4.50 22.30
C THR A 125 -2.31 4.69 21.74
N TRP A 126 -1.80 5.92 21.69
CA TRP A 126 -0.41 6.19 21.31
C TRP A 126 0.58 5.56 22.28
N LEU A 127 0.29 5.56 23.59
CA LEU A 127 1.09 4.87 24.61
C LEU A 127 1.15 3.37 24.35
N ARG A 128 0.01 2.71 24.15
CA ARG A 128 -0.01 1.26 23.87
C ARG A 128 0.74 0.89 22.60
N LEU A 129 0.61 1.70 21.54
CA LEU A 129 1.33 1.47 20.29
C LEU A 129 2.84 1.67 20.47
N PHE A 130 3.24 2.68 21.23
CA PHE A 130 4.64 2.92 21.57
C PHE A 130 5.21 1.79 22.44
N ASP A 131 4.47 1.34 23.46
CA ASP A 131 4.84 0.22 24.33
C ASP A 131 4.95 -1.11 23.56
N SER A 132 4.17 -1.27 22.48
CA SER A 132 4.29 -2.42 21.56
C SER A 132 5.51 -2.33 20.62
N GLY A 133 6.33 -1.28 20.72
CA GLY A 133 7.55 -1.07 19.94
C GLY A 133 7.37 -0.29 18.64
N MET A 134 6.21 0.34 18.39
CA MET A 134 6.00 1.18 17.21
C MET A 134 6.72 2.53 17.37
N SER A 135 7.40 2.99 16.32
CA SER A 135 8.11 4.29 16.37
C SER A 135 7.15 5.47 16.44
N ILE A 136 7.61 6.57 17.05
CA ILE A 136 6.86 7.83 17.15
C ILE A 136 6.46 8.34 15.77
N ASP A 137 7.36 8.23 14.78
CA ASP A 137 7.10 8.67 13.41
C ASP A 137 5.99 7.82 12.77
N SER A 138 6.02 6.49 12.95
CA SER A 138 4.96 5.61 12.45
C SER A 138 3.60 5.86 13.12
N ILE A 139 3.58 6.16 14.42
CA ILE A 139 2.35 6.56 15.14
C ILE A 139 1.84 7.91 14.60
N ALA A 140 2.74 8.86 14.39
CA ALA A 140 2.41 10.19 13.87
C ALA A 140 1.81 10.10 12.46
N ASP A 141 2.43 9.30 11.59
CA ASP A 141 1.96 9.02 10.24
C ASP A 141 0.61 8.27 10.25
N LEU A 142 0.43 7.32 11.18
CA LEU A 142 -0.83 6.56 11.31
C LEU A 142 -2.00 7.49 11.65
N TYR A 143 -1.78 8.48 12.51
CA TYR A 143 -2.82 9.40 13.01
C TYR A 143 -2.84 10.76 12.29
N ASP A 144 -2.01 10.95 11.25
CA ASP A 144 -1.85 12.21 10.51
C ASP A 144 -1.61 13.43 11.42
N VAL A 145 -0.69 13.25 12.38
CA VAL A 145 -0.26 14.29 13.31
C VAL A 145 1.25 14.49 13.21
N LYS A 146 1.76 15.61 13.73
CA LYS A 146 3.21 15.82 13.78
C LYS A 146 3.84 14.85 14.80
N PRO A 147 5.03 14.27 14.53
CA PRO A 147 5.77 13.46 15.50
C PRO A 147 6.01 14.17 16.84
N THR A 148 6.14 15.50 16.82
CA THR A 148 6.26 16.33 18.02
C THR A 148 4.99 16.30 18.89
N ALA A 149 3.81 16.23 18.28
CA ALA A 149 2.55 16.11 19.03
C ALA A 149 2.46 14.77 19.77
N VAL A 150 2.89 13.68 19.12
CA VAL A 150 2.96 12.34 19.72
C VAL A 150 3.98 12.33 20.86
N ARG A 151 5.20 12.83 20.62
CA ARG A 151 6.27 12.90 21.63
C ARG A 151 5.82 13.69 22.88
N ASN A 152 5.23 14.87 22.69
CA ASN A 152 4.77 15.71 23.79
C ASN A 152 3.64 15.05 24.58
N ALA A 153 2.73 14.34 23.91
CA ALA A 153 1.65 13.61 24.56
C ALA A 153 2.17 12.44 25.40
N LEU A 154 3.12 11.65 24.88
CA LEU A 154 3.76 10.54 25.60
C LEU A 154 4.58 11.03 26.80
N GLN A 155 5.33 12.13 26.64
CA GLN A 155 6.08 12.76 27.73
C GLN A 155 5.16 13.27 28.84
N LYS A 156 4.01 13.85 28.50
CA LYS A 156 3.06 14.37 29.50
C LYS A 156 2.47 13.26 30.37
N VAL A 157 2.19 12.09 29.81
CA VAL A 157 1.62 10.96 30.58
C VAL A 157 2.68 10.22 31.40
N THR A 158 3.87 10.01 30.83
CA THR A 158 4.99 9.42 31.58
C THR A 158 5.44 10.31 32.74
N ALA A 159 5.45 11.63 32.57
CA ALA A 159 5.72 12.59 33.64
C ALA A 159 4.59 12.65 34.68
N ALA A 160 3.32 12.50 34.28
CA ALA A 160 2.19 12.44 35.21
C ALA A 160 2.11 11.13 36.02
N SER A 161 2.78 10.06 35.56
CA SER A 161 2.88 8.77 36.24
C SER A 161 4.07 8.66 37.20
N ALA A 162 4.96 9.65 37.24
CA ALA A 162 6.05 9.67 38.22
C ALA A 162 5.50 10.02 39.61
N PRO A 163 5.80 9.25 40.69
CA PRO A 163 5.35 9.60 42.03
C PRO A 163 5.91 10.98 42.37
N ALA A 164 5.01 11.90 42.76
CA ALA A 164 5.39 13.21 43.25
C ALA A 164 6.38 13.01 44.40
N THR A 165 7.61 13.50 44.24
CA THR A 165 8.60 13.57 45.31
C THR A 165 7.92 14.18 46.54
N PRO A 166 7.90 13.49 47.70
CA PRO A 166 7.29 14.05 48.90
C PRO A 166 8.00 15.36 49.21
N LYS A 167 7.22 16.44 49.37
CA LYS A 167 7.73 17.73 49.83
C LYS A 167 8.40 17.51 51.18
N THR A 168 9.72 17.52 51.22
CA THR A 168 10.49 17.72 52.45
C THR A 168 10.17 19.11 52.97
N THR A 169 9.27 19.18 53.94
CA THR A 169 9.14 20.33 54.84
C THR A 169 10.47 20.45 55.59
N PRO A 170 11.12 21.64 55.64
CA PRO A 170 12.26 21.82 56.51
C PRO A 170 11.75 21.77 57.96
N PHE A 171 12.36 20.91 58.75
CA PHE A 171 12.15 20.85 60.19
C PHE A 171 12.93 22.01 60.81
N ASP A 172 12.23 23.00 61.37
CA ASP A 172 12.80 24.05 62.21
C ASP A 172 12.93 23.55 63.65
N TRP A 173 14.05 23.91 64.28
CA TRP A 173 14.52 23.48 65.61
C TRP A 173 13.77 24.15 66.77
#